data_AF-A0A2E0SP96-F1
#
_entry.id   AF-A0A2E0SP96-F1
#
_cell.length_a   1.000
_cell.length_b   1.000
_cell.length_c   1.000
_cell.angle_alpha   90.00
_cell.angle_beta   90.00
_cell.angle_gamma   90.00
#
_symmetry.space_group_name_H-M   'P 1'
#
loop_
_entity.id
_entity.type
_entity.pdbx_description
1 polymer ?
#
loop_
_entity_poly.entity_id
_entity_poly.type
_entity_poly.pdbx_seq_one_letter_code
_entity_poly.pdbx_strand_id
1 'polypeptide(L)'
;MMLGRSNPFRDGRLSVAVKGYEAAIKDPELKKRIHTPYDVSIENVSSEEFPHHVKVAFSFKEDKPDPAMRGKIIEGERNRVVMYLNKEKQYVPERFESYSSKFGSLQKPASISRVVKWNQLENGIWYPEESVYQRFTKTTLGKEIVRTIEDKWSYQEEFRVKKLDLNPHYDNAFFEQIEFPEGAAIYKDGIRLPRTN
;
A
#
# COMPACT_ATOMS: atom_id res chain seq x y z
N MET A 1 14.45 -19.70 -2.87
CA MET A 1 13.34 -19.46 -3.81
C MET A 1 12.23 -18.77 -3.02
N MET A 2 12.12 -17.44 -3.09
CA MET A 2 11.01 -16.68 -2.49
C MET A 2 10.27 -16.02 -3.65
N LEU A 3 9.07 -16.51 -3.94
CA LEU A 3 8.13 -15.80 -4.81
C LEU A 3 7.80 -14.47 -4.13
N GLY A 4 8.11 -13.37 -4.81
CA GLY A 4 7.81 -12.02 -4.34
C GLY A 4 6.31 -11.94 -4.06
N ARG A 5 5.96 -11.63 -2.81
CA ARG A 5 4.58 -11.29 -2.44
C ARG A 5 4.20 -10.03 -3.22
N SER A 6 3.47 -10.20 -4.31
CA SER A 6 2.87 -9.09 -5.06
C SER A 6 1.97 -8.32 -4.11
N ASN A 7 2.29 -7.05 -3.87
CA ASN A 7 1.39 -6.14 -3.17
C ASN A 7 0.16 -5.92 -4.09
N PRO A 8 -1.04 -6.40 -3.72
CA PRO A 8 -2.20 -6.35 -4.62
C PRO A 8 -2.72 -4.93 -4.89
N PHE A 9 -2.17 -3.91 -4.22
CA PHE A 9 -2.63 -2.52 -4.31
C PHE A 9 -1.81 -1.64 -5.26
N ARG A 10 -0.89 -2.21 -6.06
CA ARG A 10 0.02 -1.40 -6.90
C ARG A 10 -0.65 -0.75 -8.12
N ASP A 11 -1.87 -1.13 -8.50
CA ASP A 11 -2.38 -0.87 -9.86
C ASP A 11 -3.68 -0.05 -9.97
N GLY A 12 -4.03 0.84 -9.04
CA GLY A 12 -5.11 1.82 -9.25
C GLY A 12 -6.53 1.26 -9.47
N ARG A 13 -6.77 -0.04 -9.23
CA ARG A 13 -8.06 -0.73 -9.46
C ARG A 13 -9.07 -0.61 -8.32
N LEU A 14 -8.87 0.31 -7.38
CA LEU A 14 -9.69 0.35 -6.17
C LEU A 14 -11.16 0.69 -6.46
N SER A 15 -11.43 1.57 -7.43
CA SER A 15 -12.81 1.99 -7.78
C SER A 15 -13.63 0.88 -8.45
N VAL A 16 -13.00 0.07 -9.31
CA VAL A 16 -13.63 -1.10 -9.95
C VAL A 16 -13.81 -2.23 -8.95
N ALA A 17 -12.85 -2.45 -8.06
CA ALA A 17 -12.95 -3.43 -6.99
C ALA A 17 -14.10 -3.11 -6.02
N VAL A 18 -14.29 -1.83 -5.66
CA VAL A 18 -15.40 -1.42 -4.79
C VAL A 18 -16.77 -1.61 -5.46
N LYS A 19 -16.94 -1.17 -6.72
CA LYS A 19 -18.20 -1.37 -7.46
C LYS A 19 -18.51 -2.85 -7.71
N GLY A 20 -17.50 -3.63 -8.08
CA GLY A 20 -17.63 -5.08 -8.26
C GLY A 20 -17.99 -5.79 -6.95
N TYR A 21 -17.40 -5.37 -5.83
CA TYR A 21 -17.74 -5.89 -4.50
C TYR A 21 -19.18 -5.57 -4.12
N GLU A 22 -19.63 -4.32 -4.28
CA GLU A 22 -21.01 -3.90 -3.98
C GLU A 22 -22.06 -4.67 -4.82
N ALA A 23 -21.75 -4.95 -6.08
CA ALA A 23 -22.61 -5.77 -6.93
C ALA A 23 -22.62 -7.23 -6.46
N ALA A 24 -21.45 -7.78 -6.13
CA ALA A 24 -21.30 -9.17 -5.73
C ALA A 24 -21.90 -9.50 -4.34
N ILE A 25 -21.93 -8.56 -3.39
CA ILE A 25 -22.59 -8.76 -2.09
C ILE A 25 -24.13 -8.75 -2.18
N LYS A 26 -24.70 -8.13 -3.23
CA LYS A 26 -26.15 -8.06 -3.48
C LYS A 26 -26.67 -9.30 -4.21
N ASP A 27 -25.80 -10.06 -4.85
CA ASP A 27 -26.12 -11.30 -5.55
C ASP A 27 -25.76 -12.54 -4.69
N PRO A 28 -26.74 -13.37 -4.28
CA PRO A 28 -26.49 -14.54 -3.42
C PRO A 28 -25.55 -15.61 -4.01
N GLU A 29 -25.50 -15.75 -5.33
CA GLU A 29 -24.66 -16.74 -6.01
C GLU A 29 -23.23 -16.23 -6.19
N LEU A 30 -23.06 -14.94 -6.47
CA LEU A 30 -21.73 -14.31 -6.47
C LEU A 30 -21.15 -14.23 -5.07
N LYS A 31 -21.97 -13.91 -4.06
CA LYS A 31 -21.55 -13.82 -2.65
C LYS A 31 -20.91 -15.11 -2.13
N LYS A 32 -21.40 -16.28 -2.56
CA LYS A 32 -20.80 -17.60 -2.21
C LYS A 32 -19.41 -17.80 -2.82
N ARG A 33 -19.11 -17.13 -3.93
CA ARG A 33 -17.83 -17.20 -4.64
C ARG A 33 -16.83 -16.15 -4.17
N ILE A 34 -17.28 -15.18 -3.36
CA ILE A 34 -16.40 -14.22 -2.69
C ILE A 34 -15.66 -14.96 -1.59
N HIS A 35 -14.49 -15.51 -1.92
CA HIS A 35 -13.50 -15.84 -0.91
C HIS A 35 -12.79 -14.54 -0.57
N THR A 36 -13.30 -13.81 0.42
CA THR A 36 -12.63 -12.62 0.92
C THR A 36 -11.67 -13.03 2.03
N PRO A 37 -10.34 -13.04 1.77
CA PRO A 37 -9.39 -13.12 2.87
C PRO A 37 -9.38 -11.81 3.69
N TYR A 38 -10.23 -10.84 3.33
CA TYR A 38 -10.33 -9.50 3.91
C TYR A 38 -11.74 -9.24 4.47
N ASP A 39 -11.86 -8.74 5.69
CA ASP A 39 -13.05 -8.02 6.14
C ASP A 39 -12.90 -6.55 5.71
N VAL A 40 -13.95 -5.98 5.12
CA VAL A 40 -13.95 -4.58 4.66
C VAL A 40 -14.92 -3.76 5.50
N SER A 41 -14.48 -2.59 5.98
CA SER A 41 -15.35 -1.60 6.61
C SER A 41 -15.21 -0.24 5.93
N ILE A 42 -16.33 0.45 5.77
CA ILE A 42 -16.41 1.77 5.15
C ILE A 42 -17.15 2.68 6.12
N GLU A 43 -16.56 3.84 6.41
CA GLU A 43 -17.05 4.79 7.40
C GLU A 43 -16.93 6.22 6.83
N ASN A 44 -17.99 7.02 6.95
CA ASN A 44 -17.87 8.46 6.70
C ASN A 44 -17.10 9.09 7.85
N VAL A 45 -16.02 9.80 7.55
CA VAL A 45 -15.22 10.52 8.54
C VAL A 45 -15.39 12.01 8.33
N SER A 46 -15.67 12.71 9.42
CA SER A 46 -15.74 14.16 9.48
C SER A 46 -15.01 14.59 10.74
N SER A 47 -13.70 14.77 10.63
CA SER A 47 -12.85 15.31 11.70
C SER A 47 -12.16 16.58 11.23
N GLU A 48 -11.46 17.28 12.12
CA GLU A 48 -10.65 18.44 11.75
C GLU A 48 -9.58 18.10 10.70
N GLU A 49 -8.92 16.94 10.82
CA GLU A 49 -7.93 16.46 9.85
C GLU A 49 -8.59 15.94 8.55
N PHE A 50 -9.80 15.39 8.65
CA PHE A 50 -10.49 14.72 7.54
C PHE A 50 -11.96 15.15 7.44
N PRO A 51 -12.25 16.41 7.05
CA PRO A 51 -13.61 16.96 7.07
C PRO A 51 -14.52 16.38 5.98
N HIS A 52 -13.93 15.90 4.88
CA HIS A 52 -14.65 15.46 3.69
C HIS A 52 -14.19 14.09 3.23
N HIS A 53 -14.03 13.14 4.15
CA HIS A 53 -13.42 11.85 3.82
C HIS A 53 -14.34 10.66 4.04
N VAL A 54 -14.00 9.58 3.34
CA VAL A 54 -14.46 8.23 3.65
C VAL A 54 -13.24 7.42 4.06
N LYS A 55 -13.35 6.74 5.19
CA LYS A 55 -12.35 5.79 5.66
C LYS A 55 -12.74 4.40 5.19
N VAL A 56 -11.82 3.73 4.50
CA VAL A 56 -11.95 2.35 4.04
C VAL A 56 -10.89 1.52 4.73
N ALA A 57 -11.28 0.49 5.47
CA ALA A 57 -10.36 -0.42 6.14
C ALA A 57 -10.52 -1.85 5.62
N PHE A 58 -9.39 -2.53 5.41
CA PHE A 58 -9.29 -3.92 5.00
C PHE A 58 -8.56 -4.70 6.09
N SER A 59 -9.15 -5.77 6.60
CA SER A 59 -8.58 -6.59 7.68
C SER A 59 -8.40 -8.03 7.25
N PHE A 60 -7.18 -8.57 7.27
CA PHE A 60 -6.87 -9.91 6.76
C PHE A 60 -5.92 -10.69 7.66
N LYS A 61 -6.04 -12.02 7.62
CA LYS A 61 -5.08 -12.91 8.28
C LYS A 61 -3.84 -13.03 7.40
N GLU A 62 -2.66 -13.11 8.02
CA GLU A 62 -1.47 -13.58 7.31
C GLU A 62 -1.52 -15.10 7.25
N ASP A 63 -1.35 -15.68 6.05
CA ASP A 63 -1.58 -17.12 5.84
C ASP A 63 -0.68 -18.03 6.68
N LYS A 64 0.53 -17.57 7.02
CA LYS A 64 1.45 -18.27 7.94
C LYS A 64 2.35 -17.29 8.68
N PRO A 65 2.46 -17.37 10.02
CA PRO A 65 3.53 -16.69 10.74
C PRO A 65 4.89 -17.20 10.25
N ASP A 66 5.85 -16.30 10.05
CA ASP A 66 7.22 -16.69 9.69
C ASP A 66 7.81 -17.52 10.84
N PRO A 67 8.17 -18.80 10.63
CA PRO A 67 8.68 -19.67 11.69
C PRO A 67 9.96 -19.14 12.35
N ALA A 68 10.73 -18.30 11.65
CA ALA A 68 11.94 -17.66 12.17
C ALA A 68 11.64 -16.43 13.05
N MET A 69 10.37 -16.03 13.17
CA MET A 69 9.96 -14.89 13.97
C MET A 69 9.38 -15.30 15.32
N ARG A 70 10.14 -15.06 16.38
CA ARG A 70 9.62 -14.96 17.75
C ARG A 70 9.51 -13.50 18.15
N GLY A 71 8.54 -12.81 17.57
CA GLY A 71 7.89 -11.66 18.20
C GLY A 71 6.61 -12.13 18.88
N LYS A 72 5.99 -11.31 19.75
CA LYS A 72 4.59 -11.52 20.15
C LYS A 72 3.70 -11.31 18.93
N ILE A 73 3.68 -12.27 18.00
CA ILE A 73 2.63 -12.33 16.99
C ILE A 73 1.35 -12.39 17.80
N ILE A 74 0.49 -11.38 17.64
CA ILE A 74 -0.81 -11.41 18.30
C ILE A 74 -1.63 -12.43 17.53
N GLU A 75 -1.62 -13.66 18.02
CA GLU A 75 -2.27 -14.79 17.38
C GLU A 75 -3.77 -14.53 17.25
N GLY A 76 -4.35 -14.82 16.08
CA GLY A 76 -5.75 -14.56 15.78
C GLY A 76 -6.06 -13.11 15.34
N GLU A 77 -5.14 -12.16 15.48
CA GLU A 77 -5.35 -10.79 15.01
C GLU A 77 -5.05 -10.62 13.51
N ARG A 78 -5.85 -9.76 12.88
CA ARG A 78 -5.81 -9.48 11.45
C ARG A 78 -4.93 -8.27 11.17
N ASN A 79 -3.99 -8.39 10.23
CA ASN A 79 -3.35 -7.22 9.62
C ASN A 79 -4.43 -6.28 9.08
N ARG A 80 -4.20 -4.98 9.14
CA ARG A 80 -5.18 -3.98 8.73
C ARG A 80 -4.52 -2.94 7.83
N VAL A 81 -5.19 -2.59 6.75
CA VAL A 81 -4.86 -1.45 5.91
C VAL A 81 -6.00 -0.46 5.99
N VAL A 82 -5.71 0.83 6.19
CA VAL A 82 -6.71 1.90 6.28
C VAL A 82 -6.38 2.97 5.25
N MET A 83 -7.38 3.41 4.50
CA MET A 83 -7.29 4.51 3.54
C MET A 83 -8.31 5.58 3.87
N TYR A 84 -7.88 6.84 3.84
CA TYR A 84 -8.73 8.02 3.95
C TYR A 84 -8.86 8.63 2.56
N LEU A 85 -10.05 8.50 1.97
CA LEU A 85 -10.35 8.93 0.61
C LEU A 85 -11.02 10.30 0.64
N ASN A 86 -10.48 11.28 -0.09
CA ASN A 86 -11.02 12.63 -0.11
C ASN A 86 -12.20 12.74 -1.10
N LYS A 87 -13.42 13.01 -0.60
CA LYS A 87 -14.65 13.05 -1.41
C LYS A 87 -14.64 14.18 -2.46
N GLU A 88 -14.01 15.31 -2.15
CA GLU A 88 -13.94 16.46 -3.05
C GLU A 88 -12.91 16.26 -4.16
N LYS A 89 -11.92 15.39 -3.91
CA LYS A 89 -10.87 15.01 -4.86
C LYS A 89 -11.13 13.62 -5.43
N GLN A 90 -12.38 13.33 -5.79
CA GLN A 90 -12.77 12.11 -6.52
C GLN A 90 -12.34 10.81 -5.82
N TYR A 91 -12.34 10.81 -4.48
CA TYR A 91 -11.94 9.68 -3.66
C TYR A 91 -10.48 9.25 -3.83
N VAL A 92 -9.59 10.16 -4.26
CA VAL A 92 -8.14 9.88 -4.24
C VAL A 92 -7.69 9.71 -2.77
N PRO A 93 -6.86 8.69 -2.46
CA PRO A 93 -6.34 8.50 -1.11
C PRO A 93 -5.47 9.68 -0.67
N GLU A 94 -5.82 10.27 0.47
CA GLU A 94 -5.06 11.33 1.11
C GLU A 94 -4.14 10.80 2.20
N ARG A 95 -4.55 9.70 2.85
CA ARG A 95 -3.75 9.00 3.85
C ARG A 95 -3.94 7.49 3.72
N PHE A 96 -2.85 6.77 3.87
CA PHE A 96 -2.77 5.32 3.88
C PHE A 96 -2.02 4.86 5.13
N GLU A 97 -2.56 3.90 5.85
CA GLU A 97 -1.97 3.34 7.05
C GLU A 97 -1.89 1.83 6.94
N SER A 98 -0.75 1.25 7.31
CA SER A 98 -0.62 -0.20 7.44
C SER A 98 -0.41 -0.58 8.89
N TYR A 99 -1.12 -1.60 9.35
CA TYR A 99 -1.02 -2.19 10.67
C TYR A 99 -0.68 -3.66 10.48
N SER A 100 0.32 -4.16 11.21
CA SER A 100 0.72 -5.55 11.07
C SER A 100 1.02 -6.22 12.39
N SER A 101 0.37 -7.35 12.63
CA SER A 101 0.46 -8.11 13.88
C SER A 101 1.85 -8.67 14.12
N LYS A 102 2.67 -8.79 13.07
CA LYS A 102 4.08 -9.20 13.15
C LYS A 102 4.99 -8.24 13.92
N PHE A 103 4.52 -7.02 14.22
CA PHE A 103 5.26 -6.04 15.03
C PHE A 103 4.75 -5.94 16.47
N GLY A 104 3.88 -6.85 16.90
CA GLY A 104 3.42 -6.96 18.29
C GLY A 104 2.43 -5.89 18.75
N SER A 105 1.91 -5.05 17.84
CA SER A 105 0.85 -4.08 18.13
C SER A 105 0.06 -3.74 16.87
N LEU A 106 -1.27 -3.70 16.99
CA LEU A 106 -2.18 -3.14 15.99
C LEU A 106 -2.78 -1.78 16.41
N GLN A 107 -2.37 -1.24 17.57
CA GLN A 107 -2.86 0.04 18.06
C GLN A 107 -2.22 1.23 17.33
N LYS A 108 -1.02 1.03 16.79
CA LYS A 108 -0.26 2.02 16.03
C LYS A 108 0.08 1.47 14.65
N PRO A 109 0.10 2.31 13.60
CA PRO A 109 0.46 1.88 12.27
C PRO A 109 1.96 1.57 12.18
N ALA A 110 2.30 0.50 11.46
CA ALA A 110 3.65 0.17 11.03
C ALA A 110 4.19 1.15 9.98
N SER A 111 3.31 1.73 9.17
CA SER A 111 3.66 2.77 8.22
C SER A 111 2.48 3.69 7.94
N ILE A 112 2.78 4.94 7.62
CA ILE A 112 1.82 5.93 7.15
C ILE A 112 2.36 6.51 5.84
N SER A 113 1.52 6.61 4.82
CA SER A 113 1.74 7.52 3.68
C SER A 113 0.67 8.58 3.70
N ARG A 114 1.03 9.83 3.43
CA ARG A 114 0.08 10.94 3.36
C ARG A 114 0.45 11.92 2.26
N VAL A 115 -0.56 12.54 1.68
CA VAL A 115 -0.40 13.66 0.76
C VAL A 115 -0.08 14.91 1.57
N VAL A 116 0.97 15.61 1.17
CA VAL A 116 1.42 16.87 1.78
C VAL A 116 0.88 18.04 0.98
N LYS A 117 0.92 17.92 -0.35
CA LYS A 117 0.46 18.94 -1.27
C LYS A 117 -0.33 18.33 -2.42
N TRP A 118 -1.50 18.89 -2.66
CA TRP A 118 -2.36 18.57 -3.78
C TRP A 118 -2.12 19.52 -4.93
N ASN A 119 -2.30 19.01 -6.15
CA ASN A 119 -2.47 19.84 -7.32
C ASN A 119 -3.58 19.25 -8.21
N GLN A 120 -4.11 20.10 -9.08
CA GLN A 120 -5.17 19.76 -10.01
C GLN A 120 -4.64 20.00 -11.43
N LEU A 121 -4.63 18.95 -12.24
CA LEU A 121 -4.13 19.05 -13.60
C LEU A 121 -5.18 19.66 -14.55
N GLU A 122 -6.42 19.23 -14.39
CA GLU A 122 -7.60 19.78 -15.06
C GLU A 122 -8.84 19.57 -14.18
N ASN A 123 -9.99 20.12 -14.59
CA ASN A 123 -11.20 20.06 -13.78
C ASN A 123 -11.56 18.61 -13.43
N GLY A 124 -11.63 18.33 -12.13
CA GLY A 124 -11.90 17.00 -11.57
C GLY A 124 -10.73 15.99 -11.57
N ILE A 125 -9.53 16.36 -12.06
CA ILE A 125 -8.35 15.47 -12.02
C ILE A 125 -7.33 16.01 -11.02
N TRP A 126 -7.37 15.42 -9.82
CA TRP A 126 -6.46 15.74 -8.72
C TRP A 126 -5.36 14.71 -8.62
N TYR A 127 -4.18 15.16 -8.20
CA TYR A 127 -3.05 14.28 -7.91
C TYR A 127 -2.23 14.82 -6.73
N PRO A 128 -1.53 13.93 -6.01
CA PRO A 128 -0.59 14.35 -4.98
C PRO A 128 0.68 14.89 -5.63
N GLU A 129 0.89 16.21 -5.58
CA GLU A 129 2.13 16.83 -6.04
C GLU A 129 3.29 16.46 -5.10
N GLU A 130 3.02 16.42 -3.81
CA GLU A 130 3.97 16.03 -2.77
C GLU A 130 3.33 15.04 -1.81
N SER A 131 4.05 13.98 -1.47
CA SER A 131 3.63 13.01 -0.47
C SER A 131 4.81 12.53 0.35
N VAL A 132 4.53 12.07 1.57
CA VAL A 132 5.52 11.51 2.47
C VAL A 132 5.10 10.11 2.87
N TYR A 133 6.07 9.21 2.94
CA TYR A 133 5.94 7.87 3.50
C TYR A 133 6.85 7.76 4.74
N GLN A 134 6.28 7.27 5.83
CA GLN A 134 6.97 7.07 7.10
C GLN A 134 6.78 5.63 7.55
N ARG A 135 7.86 5.01 8.02
CA ARG A 135 7.85 3.67 8.62
C ARG A 135 8.20 3.79 10.10
N PHE A 136 7.43 3.13 10.95
CA PHE A 136 7.54 3.16 12.42
C PHE A 136 7.96 1.80 12.97
N THR A 137 8.69 1.00 12.19
CA THR A 137 9.02 -0.38 12.58
C THR A 137 10.51 -0.53 12.75
N LYS A 138 10.92 -1.21 13.81
CA LYS A 138 12.31 -1.62 14.02
C LYS A 138 12.40 -3.13 13.90
N THR A 139 13.47 -3.60 13.26
CA THR A 139 13.88 -5.00 13.29
C THR A 139 15.25 -5.07 13.94
N THR A 140 15.34 -5.74 15.09
CA THR A 140 16.60 -5.99 15.77
C THR A 140 17.05 -7.41 15.45
N LEU A 141 18.26 -7.55 14.91
CA LEU A 141 18.87 -8.82 14.60
C LEU A 141 19.77 -9.24 15.77
N GLY A 142 19.51 -10.41 16.34
CA GLY A 142 20.33 -11.02 17.40
C GLY A 142 20.22 -12.55 17.32
N LYS A 143 20.34 -13.23 18.46
CA LYS A 143 20.03 -14.68 18.54
C LYS A 143 18.57 -14.98 18.15
N GLU A 144 17.69 -14.00 18.30
CA GLU A 144 16.31 -14.02 17.84
C GLU A 144 16.02 -12.73 17.03
N ILE A 145 15.10 -12.81 16.06
CA ILE A 145 14.64 -11.66 15.28
C ILE A 145 13.46 -11.01 16.02
N VAL A 146 13.65 -9.78 16.49
CA VAL A 146 12.61 -9.01 17.19
C VAL A 146 12.11 -7.87 16.31
N ARG A 147 10.78 -7.77 16.18
CA ARG A 147 10.09 -6.73 15.40
C ARG A 147 9.13 -5.95 16.29
N THR A 148 9.28 -4.62 16.30
CA THR A 148 8.49 -3.71 17.15
C THR A 148 7.98 -2.51 16.37
N ILE A 149 6.87 -1.94 16.83
CA ILE A 149 6.44 -0.58 16.48
C ILE A 149 7.13 0.41 17.41
N GLU A 150 7.65 1.49 16.85
CA GLU A 150 8.32 2.60 17.54
C GLU A 150 7.45 3.86 17.51
N ASP A 151 7.64 4.77 18.46
CA ASP A 151 6.91 6.05 18.50
C ASP A 151 7.41 7.06 17.47
N LYS A 152 8.68 6.98 17.12
CA LYS A 152 9.31 7.80 16.09
C LYS A 152 9.47 6.98 14.83
N TRP A 153 9.36 7.63 13.68
CA TRP A 153 9.65 6.98 12.41
C TRP A 153 11.12 6.56 12.39
N SER A 154 11.36 5.35 11.90
CA SER A 154 12.70 4.79 11.66
C SER A 154 13.20 5.10 10.25
N TYR A 155 12.29 5.47 9.35
CA TYR A 155 12.56 5.78 7.96
C TYR A 155 11.49 6.72 7.41
N GLN A 156 11.92 7.69 6.60
CA GLN A 156 11.06 8.61 5.87
C GLN A 156 11.51 8.71 4.42
N GLU A 157 10.55 8.72 3.51
CA GLU A 157 10.75 8.97 2.08
C GLU A 157 9.77 10.05 1.63
N GLU A 158 10.24 10.98 0.81
CA GLU A 158 9.46 12.08 0.28
C GLU A 158 9.39 11.95 -1.24
N PHE A 159 8.18 12.06 -1.79
CA PHE A 159 7.93 11.97 -3.20
C PHE A 159 7.41 13.31 -3.71
N ARG A 160 8.00 13.77 -4.82
CA ARG A 160 7.56 14.98 -5.52
C ARG A 160 7.36 14.70 -7.00
N VAL A 161 6.16 14.98 -7.50
CA VAL A 161 5.83 14.86 -8.92
C VAL A 161 6.42 16.06 -9.66
N LYS A 162 7.39 15.81 -10.54
CA LYS A 162 8.03 16.88 -11.36
C LYS A 162 7.26 17.18 -12.64
N LYS A 163 6.66 16.16 -13.25
CA LYS A 163 5.88 16.28 -14.48
C LYS A 163 4.76 15.25 -14.44
N LEU A 164 3.58 15.66 -14.87
CA LEU A 164 2.42 14.81 -15.08
C LEU A 164 1.79 15.19 -16.41
N ASP A 165 1.43 14.20 -17.22
CA ASP A 165 0.84 14.36 -18.54
C ASP A 165 -0.25 13.29 -18.72
N LEU A 166 -1.44 13.69 -19.17
CA LEU A 166 -2.57 12.77 -19.40
C LEU A 166 -2.52 12.15 -20.79
N ASN A 167 -1.77 12.74 -21.72
CA ASN A 167 -1.62 12.23 -23.07
C ASN A 167 -0.13 12.10 -23.42
N PRO A 168 0.63 11.28 -22.67
CA PRO A 168 2.01 11.08 -22.98
C PRO A 168 2.15 10.30 -24.28
N HIS A 169 2.94 10.83 -25.21
CA HIS A 169 3.31 10.13 -26.43
C HIS A 169 4.71 9.54 -26.27
N TYR A 170 4.76 8.23 -26.02
CA TYR A 170 5.99 7.43 -26.02
C TYR A 170 5.90 6.37 -27.12
N ASP A 171 6.98 6.19 -27.86
CA ASP A 171 7.09 5.11 -28.83
C ASP A 171 7.44 3.78 -28.14
N ASN A 172 7.42 2.67 -28.90
CA ASN A 172 7.82 1.37 -28.34
C ASN A 172 9.29 1.37 -27.89
N ALA A 173 10.15 2.15 -28.55
CA ALA A 173 11.56 2.25 -28.22
C ALA A 173 11.76 2.76 -26.79
N PHE A 174 10.93 3.71 -26.32
CA PHE A 174 10.96 4.17 -24.93
C PHE A 174 10.78 3.04 -23.90
N PHE A 175 9.96 2.02 -24.19
CA PHE A 175 9.72 0.90 -23.28
C PHE A 175 10.70 -0.27 -23.47
N GLU A 176 11.33 -0.37 -24.64
CA GLU A 176 12.28 -1.44 -24.98
C GLU A 176 13.73 -1.05 -24.64
N GLN A 177 14.07 0.23 -24.77
CA GLN A 177 15.42 0.77 -24.55
C GLN A 177 15.54 1.33 -23.12
N ILE A 178 15.32 0.46 -22.13
CA ILE A 178 15.58 0.82 -20.74
C ILE A 178 17.09 0.76 -20.52
N GLU A 179 17.73 1.92 -20.49
CA GLU A 179 19.11 2.03 -20.01
C GLU A 179 19.15 1.70 -18.52
N PHE A 180 19.74 0.54 -18.20
CA PHE A 180 20.01 0.20 -16.82
C PHE A 180 21.23 0.99 -16.36
N PRO A 181 21.11 1.83 -15.31
CA PRO A 181 22.25 2.57 -14.80
C PRO A 181 23.36 1.61 -14.36
N GLU A 182 24.61 2.07 -14.45
CA GLU A 182 25.76 1.27 -14.07
C GLU A 182 25.60 0.73 -12.63
N GLY A 183 25.78 -0.57 -12.46
CA GLY A 183 25.61 -1.25 -11.17
C GLY A 183 24.17 -1.66 -10.81
N ALA A 184 23.17 -1.35 -11.65
CA ALA A 184 21.82 -1.86 -11.47
C ALA A 184 21.80 -3.40 -11.42
N ALA A 185 21.04 -3.95 -10.47
CA ALA A 185 20.85 -5.39 -10.38
C ALA A 185 19.81 -5.84 -11.41
N ILE A 186 20.25 -6.58 -12.42
CA ILE A 186 19.37 -7.17 -13.44
C ILE A 186 18.97 -8.57 -12.98
N TYR A 187 17.69 -8.90 -13.12
CA TYR A 187 17.14 -10.21 -12.79
C TYR A 187 16.46 -10.81 -14.02
N LYS A 188 16.69 -12.10 -14.27
CA LYS A 188 15.96 -12.91 -15.26
C LYS A 188 15.37 -14.12 -14.55
N ASP A 189 14.06 -14.31 -14.65
CA ASP A 189 13.34 -15.41 -14.00
C ASP A 189 13.59 -15.49 -12.47
N GLY A 190 13.72 -14.33 -11.84
CA GLY A 190 14.00 -14.21 -10.40
C GLY A 190 15.46 -14.51 -10.00
N ILE A 191 16.34 -14.78 -10.96
CA ILE A 191 17.76 -15.01 -10.75
C ILE A 191 18.52 -13.73 -11.10
N ARG A 192 19.34 -13.24 -10.17
CA ARG A 192 20.22 -12.09 -10.43
C ARG A 192 21.24 -12.49 -11.49
N LEU A 193 21.26 -11.79 -12.62
CA LEU A 193 22.27 -11.99 -13.65
C LEU A 193 23.65 -11.52 -13.12
N PRO A 194 24.72 -12.25 -13.43
CA PRO A 194 26.07 -11.80 -13.12
C PRO A 194 26.36 -10.48 -13.84
N ARG A 195 27.16 -9.62 -13.21
CA ARG A 195 27.60 -8.37 -13.82
C ARG A 195 28.38 -8.73 -15.10
N THR A 196 27.85 -8.38 -16.26
CA THR A 196 28.64 -8.33 -17.49
C THR A 196 29.37 -6.99 -17.48
N ASN A 197 30.71 -7.06 -17.47
CA ASN A 197 31.58 -5.90 -17.71
C ASN A 197 31.36 -5.35 -19.12
#